data_AF-N1ZVW5-F1
#
_entry.id   AF-N1ZVW5-F1
#
_cell.length_a   1.000
_cell.length_b   1.000
_cell.length_c   1.000
_cell.angle_alpha   90.00
_cell.angle_beta   90.00
_cell.angle_gamma   90.00
#
_symmetry.space_group_name_H-M   'P 1'
#
loop_
_entity.id
_entity.type
_entity.pdbx_description
1 polymer ?
#
loop_
_entity_poly.entity_id
_entity_poly.type
_entity_poly.pdbx_seq_one_letter_code
_entity_poly.pdbx_strand_id
1 'polypeptide(L)'
;MDTAEALARLKFLVRHDNFQLVNRKKKMAVPISIPVVKEVVKQLSIRDFVKHEPNRNNPMQFVWVFKTIDGHVYYIKFVFINHFHKVVFISFHINYY
;
A
#
# COMPACT_ATOMS: atom_id res chain seq x y z
N MET A 1 -5.33 13.99 -7.28
CA MET A 1 -4.18 13.59 -6.46
C MET A 1 -3.16 12.93 -7.35
N ASP A 2 -1.98 13.51 -7.45
CA ASP A 2 -0.87 12.92 -8.22
C ASP A 2 -0.10 11.87 -7.41
N THR A 3 0.94 11.26 -8.02
CA THR A 3 1.75 10.22 -7.37
C THR A 3 2.55 10.72 -6.17
N ALA A 4 3.06 11.96 -6.21
CA ALA A 4 3.84 12.53 -5.12
C ALA A 4 2.96 12.83 -3.92
N GLU A 5 1.79 13.43 -4.14
CA GLU A 5 0.76 13.67 -3.14
C GLU A 5 0.26 12.35 -2.53
N ALA A 6 -0.01 11.34 -3.36
CA ALA A 6 -0.43 10.03 -2.90
C ALA A 6 0.63 9.36 -2.01
N LEU A 7 1.90 9.42 -2.39
CA LEU A 7 2.99 8.86 -1.58
C LEU A 7 3.15 9.61 -0.25
N ALA A 8 3.13 10.94 -0.28
CA ALA A 8 3.21 11.75 0.94
C ALA A 8 2.04 11.43 1.89
N ARG A 9 0.82 11.32 1.35
CA ARG A 9 -0.38 10.96 2.12
C ARG A 9 -0.31 9.56 2.69
N LEU A 10 0.17 8.58 1.91
CA LEU A 10 0.40 7.21 2.38
C LEU A 10 1.36 7.20 3.57
N LYS A 11 2.52 7.83 3.44
CA LYS A 11 3.55 7.90 4.49
C LYS A 11 3.00 8.55 5.76
N PHE A 12 2.27 9.65 5.62
CA PHE A 12 1.61 10.32 6.74
C PHE A 12 0.66 9.38 7.48
N LEU A 13 -0.28 8.74 6.76
CA LEU A 13 -1.30 7.90 7.39
C LEU A 13 -0.71 6.65 8.05
N VAL A 14 0.30 6.02 7.42
CA VAL A 14 0.97 4.85 8.00
C VAL A 14 1.78 5.21 9.24
N ARG A 15 2.44 6.37 9.25
CA ARG A 15 3.14 6.90 10.43
C ARG A 15 2.18 7.11 11.62
N HIS A 16 0.95 7.51 11.35
CA HIS A 16 -0.09 7.79 12.34
C HIS A 16 -1.06 6.62 12.59
N ASP A 17 -0.69 5.39 12.19
CA ASP A 17 -1.51 4.19 12.39
C ASP A 17 -2.93 4.25 11.78
N ASN A 18 -3.14 5.17 10.83
CA ASN A 18 -4.38 5.35 10.08
C ASN A 18 -4.45 4.42 8.87
N PHE A 19 -4.21 3.13 9.09
CA PHE A 19 -4.26 2.12 8.06
C PHE A 19 -4.85 0.79 8.55
N GLN A 20 -5.23 -0.06 7.60
CA GLN A 20 -5.65 -1.42 7.89
C GLN A 20 -5.09 -2.39 6.85
N LEU A 21 -4.71 -3.58 7.30
CA LEU A 21 -4.31 -4.70 6.45
C LEU A 21 -5.53 -5.58 6.21
N VAL A 22 -5.89 -5.82 4.94
CA VAL A 22 -6.95 -6.78 4.62
C VAL A 22 -6.41 -8.19 4.86
N ASN A 23 -6.98 -8.90 5.84
CA ASN A 23 -6.68 -10.31 6.07
C ASN A 23 -7.20 -11.17 4.91
N ARG A 24 -6.31 -11.55 3.99
CA ARG A 24 -6.63 -12.54 2.97
C ARG A 24 -6.46 -13.93 3.54
N LYS A 25 -7.54 -14.72 3.58
CA LYS A 25 -7.56 -16.15 3.93
C LYS A 25 -6.84 -17.07 2.91
N LYS A 26 -5.86 -16.58 2.15
CA LYS A 26 -5.07 -17.47 1.28
C LYS A 26 -4.07 -18.20 2.17
N LYS A 27 -4.18 -19.53 2.21
CA LYS A 27 -3.44 -20.51 3.05
C LYS A 27 -1.91 -20.37 3.06
N MET A 28 -1.33 -19.56 2.17
CA MET A 28 0.13 -19.43 1.95
C MET A 28 0.63 -17.97 1.99
N ALA A 29 -0.22 -16.99 2.30
CA ALA A 29 0.26 -15.62 2.47
C ALA A 29 0.77 -15.46 3.91
N VAL A 30 2.08 -15.35 4.09
CA VAL A 30 2.66 -15.00 5.39
C VAL A 30 2.10 -13.62 5.78
N PRO A 31 1.48 -13.47 6.96
CA PRO A 31 1.00 -12.18 7.41
C PRO A 31 2.17 -11.22 7.58
N ILE A 32 2.13 -10.09 6.87
CA ILE A 32 3.13 -9.04 7.06
C ILE A 32 2.87 -8.35 8.40
N SER A 33 3.93 -8.17 9.19
CA SER A 33 3.81 -7.50 10.49
C SER A 33 3.69 -5.98 10.33
N ILE A 34 3.00 -5.34 11.27
CA ILE A 34 2.84 -3.88 11.31
C ILE A 34 4.20 -3.14 11.27
N PRO A 35 5.25 -3.56 12.01
CA PRO A 35 6.57 -2.94 11.93
C PRO A 35 7.15 -2.96 10.51
N VAL A 36 7.04 -4.09 9.81
CA VAL A 36 7.55 -4.21 8.42
C VAL A 36 6.79 -3.28 7.48
N VAL A 37 5.47 -3.17 7.62
CA VAL A 37 4.65 -2.24 6.82
C VAL A 37 5.14 -0.80 7.00
N LYS A 38 5.37 -0.37 8.25
CA LYS A 38 5.83 0.99 8.55
C LYS A 38 7.21 1.26 7.94
N GLU A 39 8.15 0.33 8.08
CA GLU A 39 9.51 0.50 7.54
C GLU A 39 9.52 0.53 6.01
N VAL A 40 8.85 -0.41 5.35
CA VAL A 40 8.79 -0.43 3.88
C VAL A 40 8.13 0.83 3.33
N VAL A 41 7.00 1.27 3.91
CA VAL A 41 6.30 2.48 3.45
C VAL A 41 7.15 3.74 3.66
N LYS A 42 7.89 3.81 4.77
CA LYS A 42 8.79 4.94 5.07
C LYS A 42 9.85 5.10 3.97
N GLN A 43 10.38 4.00 3.45
CA GLN A 43 11.42 3.99 2.42
C GLN A 43 10.91 4.20 0.99
N LEU A 44 9.61 3.97 0.73
CA LEU A 44 9.04 4.14 -0.63
C LEU A 44 9.40 5.49 -1.25
N SER A 45 9.70 5.45 -2.54
CA SER A 45 9.95 6.61 -3.39
C SER A 45 8.93 6.67 -4.53
N ILE A 46 8.89 7.79 -5.24
CA ILE A 46 8.05 7.94 -6.43
C ILE A 46 8.46 6.95 -7.53
N ARG A 47 9.73 6.51 -7.56
CA ARG A 47 10.23 5.55 -8.55
C ARG A 47 9.67 4.14 -8.36
N ASP A 48 9.18 3.84 -7.16
CA ASP A 48 8.53 2.56 -6.85
C ASP A 48 7.07 2.52 -7.33
N PHE A 49 6.54 3.62 -7.84
CA PHE A 49 5.19 3.68 -8.38
C PHE A 49 5.08 2.87 -9.68
N VAL A 50 4.11 1.95 -9.72
CA VAL A 50 3.85 1.13 -10.90
C VAL A 50 2.69 1.72 -11.71
N LYS A 51 1.54 1.91 -11.05
CA LYS A 51 0.33 2.45 -11.66
C LYS A 51 -0.72 2.80 -10.60
N HIS A 52 -1.73 3.55 -11.02
CA HIS A 52 -3.02 3.61 -10.34
C HIS A 52 -4.12 3.21 -11.32
N GLU A 53 -5.18 2.57 -10.82
CA GLU A 53 -6.32 2.16 -11.64
C GLU A 53 -7.64 2.41 -10.90
N PRO A 54 -8.75 2.69 -11.61
CA PRO A 54 -10.05 2.81 -10.97
C PRO A 54 -10.38 1.56 -10.15
N ASN A 55 -10.87 1.76 -8.93
CA ASN A 55 -11.29 0.65 -8.08
C ASN A 55 -12.59 0.06 -8.63
N ARG A 56 -12.55 -1.22 -9.03
CA ARG A 56 -13.71 -1.94 -9.58
C ARG A 56 -14.92 -1.96 -8.65
N ASN A 57 -14.69 -1.93 -7.34
CA ASN A 57 -15.77 -1.96 -6.34
C ASN A 57 -16.31 -0.55 -6.02
N ASN A 58 -15.56 0.49 -6.32
CA ASN A 58 -15.96 1.88 -6.13
C ASN A 58 -15.20 2.78 -7.11
N PRO A 59 -15.79 3.12 -8.27
CA PRO A 59 -15.12 3.90 -9.32
C PRO A 59 -14.64 5.29 -8.87
N MET A 60 -15.14 5.83 -7.76
CA MET A 60 -14.67 7.10 -7.18
C MET A 60 -13.33 6.97 -6.45
N GLN A 61 -12.81 5.75 -6.29
CA GLN A 61 -11.53 5.49 -5.66
C GLN A 61 -10.52 4.96 -6.68
N PHE A 62 -9.24 5.25 -6.43
CA PHE A 62 -8.13 4.66 -7.17
C PHE A 62 -7.43 3.61 -6.31
N VAL A 63 -7.13 2.46 -6.90
CA VAL A 63 -6.17 1.48 -6.38
C VAL A 63 -4.78 1.92 -6.79
N TRP A 64 -3.92 2.13 -5.82
CA TRP A 64 -2.52 2.51 -6.00
C TRP A 64 -1.63 1.28 -5.89
N VAL A 65 -0.67 1.15 -6.81
CA VAL A 65 0.25 0.03 -6.87
C VAL A 65 1.69 0.53 -6.82
N PHE A 66 2.43 0.08 -5.81
CA PHE A 66 3.86 0.30 -5.67
C PHE A 66 4.59 -1.05 -5.64
N LYS A 67 5.80 -1.06 -6.19
CA LYS A 67 6.72 -2.20 -6.16
C LYS A 67 8.11 -1.67 -5.83
N THR A 68 8.66 -2.07 -4.69
CA THR A 68 9.97 -1.61 -4.21
C THR A 68 10.90 -2.77 -3.93
N ILE A 69 12.21 -2.49 -3.96
CA ILE A 69 13.28 -3.45 -3.71
C ILE A 69 14.08 -2.95 -2.51
N ASP A 70 13.86 -3.56 -1.35
CA ASP A 70 14.62 -3.31 -0.12
C ASP A 70 14.98 -4.66 0.51
N GLY A 71 16.06 -5.28 0.00
CA GLY A 71 16.43 -6.68 0.29
C GLY A 71 15.48 -7.73 -0.30
N HIS A 72 14.18 -7.44 -0.33
CA HIS A 72 13.11 -8.21 -0.94
C HIS A 72 12.28 -7.34 -1.88
N VAL A 73 11.65 -7.97 -2.87
CA VAL A 73 10.70 -7.29 -3.76
C VAL A 73 9.34 -7.22 -3.06
N TYR A 74 8.91 -6.04 -2.63
CA TYR A 74 7.60 -5.86 -2.01
C TYR A 74 6.58 -5.42 -3.05
N TYR A 75 5.42 -6.08 -3.05
CA TYR A 75 4.25 -5.67 -3.83
C TYR A 75 3.18 -5.08 -2.93
N ILE A 76 2.84 -3.82 -3.18
CA ILE A 76 1.98 -3.02 -2.31
C ILE A 76 0.81 -2.50 -3.14
N LYS A 77 -0.41 -2.89 -2.74
CA LYS A 77 -1.67 -2.39 -3.29
C LYS A 77 -2.51 -1.81 -2.18
N PHE A 78 -2.99 -0.59 -2.38
CA PHE A 78 -3.83 0.06 -1.40
C PHE A 78 -4.85 1.00 -2.04
N VAL A 79 -5.85 1.36 -1.25
CA VAL A 79 -6.81 2.42 -1.57
C VAL A 79 -6.87 3.40 -0.42
N PHE A 80 -7.14 4.65 -0.74
CA PHE A 80 -7.53 5.65 0.24
C PHE A 80 -9.05 5.62 0.42
N ILE A 81 -9.49 5.67 1.67
CA ILE A 81 -10.91 5.74 2.05
C ILE A 81 -11.14 6.92 2.99
N ASN A 82 -12.41 7.17 3.35
CA ASN A 82 -12.81 8.22 4.29
C ASN A 82 -12.22 9.59 3.90
N HIS A 83 -12.47 10.04 2.66
CA HIS A 83 -11.91 11.29 2.13
C HIS A 83 -10.39 11.39 2.30
N PHE A 84 -9.67 10.30 1.98
CA PHE A 84 -8.23 10.20 2.11
C PHE A 84 -7.68 10.21 3.55
N HIS A 85 -8.50 9.99 4.59
CA HIS A 85 -8.03 9.95 5.98
C HIS A 85 -7.64 8.56 6.48
N LYS A 86 -7.83 7.51 5.68
CA LYS A 86 -7.41 6.16 6.04
C LYS A 86 -6.94 5.38 4.82
N VAL A 87 -5.94 4.52 5.02
CA VAL A 87 -5.42 3.61 3.99
C VAL A 87 -5.91 2.19 4.25
N VAL A 88 -6.30 1.50 3.18
CA VAL A 88 -6.60 0.08 3.21
C VAL A 88 -5.61 -0.64 2.31
N PHE A 89 -4.72 -1.42 2.89
CA PHE A 89 -3.84 -2.29 2.12
C PHE A 89 -4.61 -3.51 1.65
N ILE A 90 -4.93 -3.52 0.36
CA ILE A 90 -5.60 -4.62 -0.34
C ILE A 90 -4.65 -5.81 -0.50
N SER A 91 -3.36 -5.52 -0.69
CA SER A 91 -2.30 -6.51 -0.80
C SER A 91 -0.98 -5.91 -0.34
N PHE A 92 -0.27 -6.61 0.53
CA PHE A 92 1.07 -6.24 0.94
C PHE A 92 1.84 -7.53 1.23
N HIS A 93 2.78 -7.88 0.37
CA HIS A 93 3.55 -9.12 0.49
C HIS A 93 4.89 -9.01 -0.21
N ILE A 94 5.81 -9.87 0.17
CA ILE A 94 7.02 -10.14 -0.60
C ILE A 94 6.63 -10.95 -1.83
N ASN A 95 7.11 -10.51 -2.98
CA ASN A 95 7.02 -11.25 -4.22
C ASN A 95 8.18 -12.26 -4.25
N TYR A 96 7.92 -13.48 -3.79
CA TYR A 96 8.81 -14.61 -3.98
C TYR A 96 8.74 -15.00 -5.46
N TYR A 97 9.76 -14.63 -6.22
CA TYR A 97 10.02 -15.24 -7.53
C TYR A 97 10.62 -16.63 -7.32
#